data_AF-A0A085GBX5-F1
#
_entry.id   AF-A0A085GBX5-F1
#
_cell.length_a   1.000
_cell.length_b   1.000
_cell.length_c   1.000
_cell.angle_alpha   90.00
_cell.angle_beta   90.00
_cell.angle_gamma   90.00
#
_symmetry.space_group_name_H-M   'P 1'
#
loop_
_entity.id
_entity.type
_entity.pdbx_description
1 polymer ?
#
loop_
_entity_poly.entity_id
_entity_poly.type
_entity_poly.pdbx_seq_one_letter_code
_entity_poly.pdbx_strand_id
1 'polypeptide(L)'
;MSQNTESSAEFYVQTLGLPLKPMEGNCDYLLSEKDLLKGVKHFAVWPLSQAENSCFGVGQWPTEHPIPQGWIEYEVEDLDSATRILSEKGYRLLVANRIEPWGQTVTRLLSPEGLLTGLTITPWLRG
;
A
#
# COMPACT_ATOMS: atom_id res chain seq x y z
N MET A 1 -7.81 4.19 -0.50
CA MET A 1 -8.16 2.76 -0.56
C MET A 1 -9.48 2.61 -1.28
N SER A 2 -9.56 1.72 -2.27
CA SER A 2 -10.78 1.50 -3.04
C SER A 2 -11.70 0.50 -2.31
N GLN A 3 -12.88 0.95 -1.91
CA GLN A 3 -13.95 0.06 -1.41
C GLN A 3 -14.88 -0.38 -2.56
N ASN A 4 -14.91 0.37 -3.65
CA ASN A 4 -15.59 0.04 -4.88
C ASN A 4 -14.64 0.38 -6.05
N THR A 5 -14.21 -0.67 -6.76
CA THR A 5 -13.24 -0.56 -7.85
C THR A 5 -13.80 0.19 -9.05
N GLU A 6 -15.08 0.01 -9.38
CA GLU A 6 -15.75 0.71 -10.48
C GLU A 6 -15.83 2.22 -10.22
N SER A 7 -16.32 2.64 -9.05
CA SER A 7 -16.40 4.06 -8.70
C SER A 7 -15.01 4.71 -8.62
N SER A 8 -14.01 3.97 -8.14
CA SER A 8 -12.63 4.46 -8.11
C SER A 8 -12.04 4.60 -9.51
N ALA A 9 -12.33 3.66 -10.42
CA ALA A 9 -11.90 3.73 -11.81
C ALA A 9 -12.57 4.90 -12.55
N GLU A 10 -13.87 5.10 -12.35
CA GLU A 10 -14.62 6.25 -12.89
C GLU A 10 -14.01 7.58 -12.43
N PHE A 11 -13.66 7.70 -11.15
CA PHE A 11 -13.04 8.91 -10.63
C PHE A 11 -11.59 9.11 -11.13
N TYR A 12 -10.69 8.17 -10.84
CA TYR A 12 -9.26 8.37 -11.10
C TYR A 12 -8.89 8.27 -12.59
N VAL A 13 -9.52 7.35 -13.33
CA VAL A 13 -9.19 7.12 -14.74
C VAL A 13 -10.06 7.98 -15.66
N GLN A 14 -11.38 7.91 -15.52
CA GLN A 14 -12.28 8.58 -16.47
C GLN A 14 -12.41 10.08 -16.19
N THR A 15 -12.60 10.47 -14.92
CA THR A 15 -12.83 11.87 -14.56
C THR A 15 -11.53 12.66 -14.46
N LEU A 16 -10.53 12.15 -13.74
CA LEU A 16 -9.24 12.82 -13.58
C LEU A 16 -8.26 12.57 -14.74
N GLY A 17 -8.52 11.58 -15.60
CA GLY A 17 -7.66 11.29 -16.74
C GLY A 17 -6.28 10.73 -16.36
N LEU A 18 -6.13 10.13 -15.17
CA LEU A 18 -4.85 9.57 -14.77
C LEU A 18 -4.51 8.34 -15.63
N PRO A 19 -3.24 8.17 -16.02
CA PRO A 19 -2.81 7.08 -16.89
C PRO A 19 -2.62 5.78 -16.10
N LEU A 20 -3.70 5.30 -15.48
CA LEU A 20 -3.70 4.07 -14.70
C LEU A 20 -4.21 2.90 -15.53
N LYS A 21 -3.57 1.75 -15.37
CA LYS A 21 -3.96 0.50 -16.03
C LYS A 21 -4.07 -0.61 -14.98
N PRO A 22 -4.84 -1.67 -15.24
CA PRO A 22 -4.83 -2.84 -14.38
C PRO A 22 -3.45 -3.51 -14.36
N MET A 23 -3.05 -4.02 -13.19
CA MET A 23 -1.85 -4.85 -13.08
C MET A 23 -2.06 -6.20 -13.77
N GLU A 24 -1.03 -6.70 -14.44
CA GLU A 24 -1.07 -8.03 -15.02
C GLU A 24 -1.34 -9.08 -13.94
N GLY A 25 -2.33 -9.95 -14.16
CA GLY A 25 -2.77 -10.93 -13.17
C GLY A 25 -3.63 -10.39 -12.02
N ASN A 26 -3.93 -9.08 -11.98
CA ASN A 26 -4.79 -8.46 -10.97
C ASN A 26 -5.53 -7.25 -11.54
N CYS A 27 -6.73 -7.50 -12.10
CA CYS A 27 -7.50 -6.48 -12.79
C CYS A 27 -8.04 -5.36 -11.89
N ASP A 28 -8.17 -5.62 -10.59
CA ASP A 28 -8.74 -4.68 -9.62
C ASP A 28 -7.70 -3.71 -9.07
N TYR A 29 -6.41 -4.01 -9.24
CA TYR A 29 -5.31 -3.13 -8.85
C TYR A 29 -4.92 -2.24 -10.02
N LEU A 30 -5.33 -0.97 -9.98
CA LEU A 30 -4.95 0.02 -11.00
C LEU A 30 -3.66 0.72 -10.59
N LEU A 31 -2.68 0.80 -11.47
CA LEU A 31 -1.42 1.49 -11.22
C LEU A 31 -0.98 2.33 -12.42
N SER A 32 -0.22 3.38 -12.13
CA SER A 32 0.53 4.10 -13.16
C SER A 32 1.73 3.29 -13.61
N GLU A 33 1.99 3.22 -14.91
CA GLU A 33 3.28 2.73 -15.40
C GLU A 33 4.40 3.68 -14.95
N LYS A 34 5.63 3.14 -14.90
CA LYS A 34 6.82 3.88 -14.49
C LYS A 34 6.96 5.17 -15.31
N ASP A 35 7.30 6.26 -14.63
CA ASP A 35 7.59 7.58 -15.21
C ASP A 35 6.42 8.31 -15.91
N LEU A 36 5.20 7.74 -15.93
CA LEU A 36 4.02 8.43 -16.45
C LEU A 36 3.53 9.56 -15.52
N LEU A 37 3.75 9.42 -14.22
CA LEU A 37 3.47 10.45 -13.22
C LEU A 37 4.78 11.00 -12.64
N LYS A 38 5.26 12.11 -13.20
CA LYS A 38 6.52 12.74 -12.78
C LYS A 38 6.48 13.11 -11.29
N GLY A 39 7.55 12.77 -10.58
CA GLY A 39 7.69 13.01 -9.14
C GLY A 39 7.05 11.92 -8.25
N VAL A 40 6.41 10.92 -8.84
CA VAL A 40 5.81 9.79 -8.11
C VAL A 40 6.57 8.51 -8.44
N LYS A 41 7.06 7.82 -7.40
CA LYS A 41 7.73 6.52 -7.58
C LYS A 41 6.76 5.42 -7.99
N HIS A 42 5.56 5.44 -7.40
CA HIS A 42 4.48 4.50 -7.66
C HIS A 42 3.16 5.13 -7.23
N PHE A 43 2.14 5.08 -8.09
CA PHE A 43 0.77 5.49 -7.76
C PHE A 43 -0.18 4.35 -8.11
N ALA A 44 -1.09 4.04 -7.19
CA ALA A 44 -2.07 3.00 -7.41
C ALA A 44 -3.38 3.26 -6.66
N VAL A 45 -4.44 2.70 -7.23
CA VAL A 45 -5.74 2.52 -6.58
C VAL A 45 -5.79 1.08 -6.08
N TRP A 46 -5.47 0.91 -4.80
CA TRP A 46 -5.43 -0.41 -4.17
C TRP A 46 -6.80 -0.78 -3.57
N PRO A 47 -7.42 -1.92 -3.95
CA PRO A 47 -8.63 -2.40 -3.29
C PRO A 47 -8.42 -2.71 -1.81
N LEU A 48 -9.39 -2.34 -0.98
CA LEU A 48 -9.37 -2.62 0.45
C LEU A 48 -9.28 -4.14 0.70
N SER A 49 -10.03 -4.95 -0.04
CA SER A 49 -10.01 -6.42 0.05
C SER A 49 -8.63 -7.04 -0.16
N GLN A 50 -7.80 -6.41 -1.00
CA GLN A 50 -6.42 -6.86 -1.22
C GLN A 50 -5.49 -6.41 -0.08
N ALA A 51 -5.70 -5.21 0.47
CA ALA A 51 -4.98 -4.75 1.65
C ALA A 51 -5.33 -5.55 2.91
N GLU A 52 -6.58 -6.01 3.05
CA GLU A 52 -7.01 -6.93 4.11
C GLU A 52 -6.22 -8.23 4.06
N ASN A 53 -6.19 -8.88 2.89
CA ASN A 53 -5.43 -10.11 2.70
C ASN A 53 -3.93 -9.89 2.89
N SER A 54 -3.39 -8.79 2.40
CA SER A 54 -1.99 -8.45 2.64
C SER A 54 -1.71 -8.25 4.13
N CYS A 55 -2.48 -7.42 4.84
CA CYS A 55 -2.18 -7.12 6.24
C CYS A 55 -2.47 -8.29 7.19
N PHE A 56 -3.57 -9.02 6.98
CA PHE A 56 -4.11 -9.95 7.96
C PHE A 56 -4.24 -11.40 7.45
N GLY A 57 -4.01 -11.65 6.15
CA GLY A 57 -4.20 -12.96 5.55
C GLY A 57 -5.66 -13.39 5.42
N VAL A 58 -6.60 -12.47 5.67
CA VAL A 58 -8.05 -12.70 5.60
C VAL A 58 -8.71 -11.64 4.73
N GLY A 59 -9.82 -12.00 4.07
CA GLY A 59 -10.60 -11.08 3.23
C GLY A 59 -11.58 -10.21 4.01
N GLN A 60 -11.20 -9.75 5.21
CA GLN A 60 -11.99 -8.81 6.00
C GLN A 60 -11.09 -7.93 6.86
N TRP A 61 -11.33 -6.62 6.85
CA TRP A 61 -10.65 -5.69 7.74
C TRP A 61 -11.16 -5.88 9.17
N PRO A 62 -10.29 -6.18 10.15
CA PRO A 62 -10.73 -6.43 11.52
C PRO A 62 -11.37 -5.18 12.15
N THR A 63 -12.48 -5.36 12.85
CA THR A 63 -13.31 -4.27 13.39
C THR A 63 -12.62 -3.44 14.48
N GLU A 64 -11.56 -3.98 15.08
CA GLU A 64 -10.72 -3.29 16.07
C GLU A 64 -9.78 -2.24 15.45
N HIS A 65 -9.69 -2.19 14.12
CA HIS A 65 -8.89 -1.23 13.38
C HIS A 65 -9.78 -0.32 12.54
N PRO A 66 -9.58 1.01 12.55
CA PRO A 66 -10.29 1.89 11.63
C PRO A 66 -9.92 1.53 10.19
N ILE A 67 -10.90 1.63 9.28
CA ILE A 67 -10.70 1.34 7.86
C ILE A 67 -9.88 2.47 7.23
N PRO A 68 -8.69 2.19 6.66
CA PRO A 68 -7.83 3.22 6.10
C PRO A 68 -8.45 3.84 4.85
N GLN A 69 -8.48 5.17 4.77
CA GLN A 69 -8.97 5.89 3.59
C GLN A 69 -7.88 6.04 2.52
N GLY A 70 -6.60 5.88 2.89
CA GLY A 70 -5.45 6.00 2.00
C GLY A 70 -4.30 5.11 2.45
N TRP A 71 -3.29 5.03 1.59
CA TRP A 71 -2.08 4.25 1.81
C TRP A 71 -0.86 5.03 1.34
N ILE A 72 0.21 5.00 2.13
CA ILE A 72 1.49 5.65 1.84
C ILE A 72 2.61 4.70 2.27
N GLU A 73 3.61 4.51 1.41
CA GLU A 73 4.84 3.78 1.77
C GLU A 73 6.06 4.67 1.68
N TYR A 74 6.91 4.56 2.69
CA TYR A 74 8.19 5.23 2.78
C TYR A 74 9.31 4.23 2.46
N GLU A 75 10.09 4.52 1.42
CA GLU A 75 11.26 3.74 1.10
C GLU A 75 12.38 4.04 2.10
N VAL A 76 12.90 3.02 2.78
CA VAL A 76 13.89 3.16 3.86
C VAL A 76 15.14 2.33 3.59
N GLU A 77 16.31 2.83 3.95
CA GLU A 77 17.57 2.10 3.73
C GLU A 77 17.63 0.77 4.52
N ASP A 78 17.19 0.80 5.78
CA ASP A 78 17.22 -0.31 6.73
C ASP A 78 15.83 -0.51 7.37
N LEU A 79 15.14 -1.57 6.95
CA LEU A 79 13.82 -1.91 7.46
C LEU A 79 13.86 -2.61 8.81
N ASP A 80 14.93 -3.36 9.12
CA ASP A 80 15.07 -4.05 10.40
C ASP A 80 15.11 -3.02 11.54
N SER A 81 15.96 -2.00 11.38
CA SER A 81 16.08 -0.91 12.34
C SER A 81 14.78 -0.11 12.45
N ALA A 82 14.14 0.23 11.32
CA ALA A 82 12.87 0.96 11.33
C ALA A 82 11.76 0.19 12.06
N THR A 83 11.65 -1.12 11.81
CA THR A 83 10.67 -2.00 12.45
C THR A 83 10.91 -2.11 13.95
N ARG A 84 12.18 -2.24 14.36
CA ARG A 84 12.57 -2.28 15.76
C ARG A 84 12.19 -0.98 16.49
N ILE A 85 12.52 0.17 15.90
CA ILE A 85 12.19 1.49 16.49
C ILE A 85 10.67 1.65 16.67
N LEU A 86 9.87 1.24 15.69
CA LEU A 86 8.40 1.31 15.81
C LEU A 86 7.87 0.40 16.92
N SER A 87 8.39 -0.82 17.01
CA SER A 87 8.03 -1.77 18.06
C SER A 87 8.41 -1.25 19.46
N GLU A 88 9.64 -0.74 19.62
CA GLU A 88 10.15 -0.19 20.88
C GLU A 88 9.36 1.04 21.35
N LYS A 89 8.82 1.83 20.42
CA LYS A 89 7.93 2.96 20.72
C LYS A 89 6.47 2.56 20.97
N GLY A 90 6.15 1.27 20.90
CA GLY A 90 4.81 0.75 21.17
C GLY A 90 3.80 0.95 20.04
N TYR A 91 4.26 1.20 18.80
CA TYR A 91 3.36 1.26 17.66
C TYR A 91 2.80 -0.14 17.34
N ARG A 92 1.51 -0.18 17.00
CA ARG A 92 0.83 -1.42 16.63
C ARG A 92 1.11 -1.76 15.17
N LEU A 93 2.04 -2.68 14.95
CA LEU A 93 2.35 -3.18 13.61
C LEU A 93 1.27 -4.17 13.15
N LEU A 94 0.75 -3.97 11.94
CA LEU A 94 -0.12 -4.93 11.25
C LEU A 94 0.71 -5.99 10.54
N VAL A 95 1.84 -5.57 9.98
CA VAL A 95 2.84 -6.42 9.34
C VAL A 95 4.20 -6.00 9.87
N ALA A 96 5.02 -6.95 10.33
CA ALA A 96 6.35 -6.67 10.83
C ALA A 96 7.40 -7.37 9.95
N ASN A 97 8.15 -6.57 9.20
CA ASN A 97 9.32 -6.97 8.42
C ASN A 97 9.11 -8.24 7.59
N ARG A 98 8.08 -8.22 6.75
CA ARG A 98 7.68 -9.36 5.93
C ARG A 98 8.07 -9.14 4.48
N ILE A 99 8.58 -10.19 3.84
CA ILE A 99 8.78 -10.23 2.39
C ILE A 99 7.45 -10.59 1.74
N GLU A 100 6.95 -9.69 0.89
CA GLU A 100 5.76 -9.92 0.07
C GLU A 100 6.08 -10.84 -1.11
N PRO A 101 5.06 -11.54 -1.68
CA PRO A 101 5.27 -12.47 -2.80
C PRO A 101 5.96 -11.86 -4.03
N TRP A 102 5.84 -10.55 -4.19
CA TRP A 102 6.44 -9.78 -5.29
C TRP A 102 7.85 -9.23 -4.95
N GLY A 103 8.42 -9.60 -3.81
CA GLY A 103 9.83 -9.32 -3.45
C GLY A 103 10.10 -8.00 -2.71
N GLN A 104 9.07 -7.20 -2.42
CA GLN A 104 9.20 -6.05 -1.51
C GLN A 104 9.23 -6.54 -0.06
N THR A 105 10.11 -6.00 0.77
CA THR A 105 10.03 -6.20 2.22
C THR A 105 9.32 -5.02 2.86
N VAL A 106 8.41 -5.28 3.80
CA VAL A 106 7.54 -4.24 4.37
C VAL A 106 7.25 -4.43 5.85
N THR A 107 7.17 -3.29 6.56
CA THR A 107 6.49 -3.14 7.84
C THR A 107 5.32 -2.20 7.67
N ARG A 108 4.10 -2.62 8.07
CA ARG A 108 2.87 -1.81 7.96
C ARG A 108 2.24 -1.54 9.31
N LEU A 109 1.66 -0.36 9.44
CA LEU A 109 0.88 0.09 10.60
C LEU A 109 -0.21 1.08 10.14
N LEU A 110 -1.11 1.45 11.04
CA LEU A 110 -1.94 2.65 10.85
C LEU A 110 -1.24 3.85 11.46
N SER A 111 -1.14 4.94 10.70
CA SER A 111 -0.67 6.23 11.25
C SER A 111 -1.70 6.83 12.22
N PRO A 112 -1.33 7.83 13.02
CA PRO A 112 -2.27 8.57 13.86
C PRO A 112 -3.46 9.17 13.10
N GLU A 113 -3.27 9.50 11.82
CA GLU A 113 -4.29 10.03 10.90
C GLU A 113 -5.16 8.93 10.27
N GLY A 114 -4.87 7.66 10.53
CA GLY A 114 -5.62 6.52 10.02
C GLY A 114 -5.22 6.08 8.60
N LEU A 115 -4.04 6.48 8.10
CA LEU A 115 -3.52 5.97 6.83
C LEU A 115 -2.84 4.61 7.02
N LEU A 116 -3.05 3.69 6.09
CA LEU A 116 -2.23 2.49 6.00
C LEU A 116 -0.82 2.91 5.60
N THR A 117 0.10 2.87 6.56
CA THR A 117 1.47 3.35 6.38
C THR A 117 2.40 2.16 6.27
N GLY A 118 3.24 2.14 5.24
CA GLY A 118 4.30 1.16 5.07
C GLY A 118 5.68 1.80 5.18
N LEU A 119 6.65 1.04 5.69
CA LEU A 119 8.07 1.29 5.50
C LEU A 119 8.60 0.13 4.70
N THR A 120 9.32 0.41 3.62
CA THR A 120 9.60 -0.59 2.59
C THR A 120 11.04 -0.60 2.12
N ILE A 121 11.46 -1.80 1.72
CA ILE A 121 12.56 -2.01 0.80
C ILE A 121 11.95 -2.53 -0.50
N THR A 122 12.04 -1.72 -1.55
CA THR A 122 11.43 -2.00 -2.86
C THR A 122 12.52 -2.13 -3.92
N PRO A 123 13.04 -3.34 -4.21
CA PRO A 123 14.23 -3.52 -5.04
C PRO A 123 14.18 -2.84 -6.40
N TRP A 124 13.04 -2.87 -7.09
CA TRP A 124 12.89 -2.28 -8.43
C TRP A 124 12.72 -0.75 -8.44
N LEU A 125 12.53 -0.12 -7.27
CA LEU A 125 12.56 1.33 -7.12
C LEU A 125 13.94 1.85 -6.71
N ARG A 126 14.88 0.96 -6.39
CA ARG A 126 16.27 1.30 -6.10
C ARG A 126 17.07 1.21 -7.40
N GLY A 127 17.60 2.35 -7.81
CA GLY A 127 18.60 2.48 -8.88
C GLY A 127 19.94 2.82 -8.28
#